data_AF-A0A2P2LN92-F1
#
_entry.id   AF-A0A2P2LN92-F1
#
_cell.length_a   1.000
_cell.length_b   1.000
_cell.length_c   1.000
_cell.angle_alpha   90.00
_cell.angle_beta   90.00
_cell.angle_gamma   90.00
#
_symmetry.space_group_name_H-M   'P 1'
#
loop_
_entity.id
_entity.type
_entity.pdbx_description
1 polymer ?
#
loop_
_entity_poly.entity_id
_entity_poly.type
_entity_poly.pdbx_seq_one_letter_code
_entity_poly.pdbx_strand_id
1 'polypeptide(L)'
;MLKPAVMNETDWPSPAVNLSSVEQQIKKILAATGVDVPSLAVGGNSPATLPLPLAVLVSLTITYKLDKASERCLTLVGPALNSLAVSCPWPSMPILASLWAQKVRRWNDFIVFSASQTVFHHNNDAVVQLLRSCFTSTLGCSPHASSTGGVGALLGHGFGSHFLGGISPVAPGILYLRVHRSVRDVMFVTEVVLSLLMTSVRDIANSGFPRETVEKLKKTKYSKRYGEASLASAMTRVKLAASLGASLVWISGGLNLIQSLIKEILPSWFISAHGSEQEGTEPGGMLGMLRGYALAYFAMLCGTFAWGVESTSGVASKRRPKILRAHLEFLASALDGKISLGCDWATARAYVLGFISLMVACSPAWVAEVDVDVLKRLAKGLRQLNEEELALALLGHGGVSAMSTAAELILETGS
;
A
#
# COMPACT_ATOMS: atom_id res chain seq x y z
N MET A 1 -13.90 -4.07 -32.52
CA MET A 1 -12.75 -3.13 -32.51
C MET A 1 -13.20 -1.83 -33.18
N LEU A 2 -12.97 -0.68 -32.55
CA LEU A 2 -13.22 0.63 -33.17
C LEU A 2 -12.18 0.88 -34.27
N LYS A 3 -12.59 1.42 -35.41
CA LYS A 3 -11.68 1.78 -36.51
C LYS A 3 -10.69 2.86 -36.02
N PRO A 4 -9.36 2.68 -36.16
CA PRO A 4 -8.40 3.72 -35.80
C PRO A 4 -8.40 4.86 -36.83
N ALA A 5 -8.28 6.09 -36.34
CA ALA A 5 -8.10 7.30 -37.15
C ALA A 5 -6.61 7.65 -37.20
N VAL A 6 -6.11 7.98 -38.39
CA VAL A 6 -4.70 8.32 -38.63
C VAL A 6 -4.52 9.84 -38.51
N MET A 7 -3.66 10.29 -37.59
CA MET A 7 -3.45 11.69 -37.26
C MET A 7 -2.35 12.30 -38.15
N ASN A 8 -2.69 12.68 -39.39
CA ASN A 8 -1.74 12.96 -40.49
C ASN A 8 -1.84 14.38 -41.10
N GLU A 9 -2.51 15.32 -40.45
CA GLU A 9 -2.80 16.70 -40.91
C GLU A 9 -3.79 16.82 -42.08
N THR A 10 -4.07 15.75 -42.82
CA THR A 10 -5.04 15.80 -43.94
C THR A 10 -6.47 15.60 -43.46
N ASP A 11 -6.73 14.49 -42.76
CA ASP A 11 -8.07 14.14 -42.28
C ASP A 11 -8.25 14.50 -40.80
N TRP A 12 -7.15 14.43 -40.05
CA TRP A 12 -7.11 14.61 -38.60
C TRP A 12 -5.88 15.41 -38.19
N PRO A 13 -5.95 16.23 -37.12
CA PRO A 13 -4.84 17.06 -36.67
C PRO A 13 -3.63 16.21 -36.26
N SER A 14 -2.40 16.65 -36.56
CA SER A 14 -1.20 15.87 -36.23
C SER A 14 -0.58 16.24 -34.88
N PRO A 15 -0.16 15.25 -34.07
CA PRO A 15 0.58 15.47 -32.82
C PRO A 15 2.08 15.71 -33.03
N ALA A 16 2.61 15.56 -34.26
CA ALA A 16 4.04 15.41 -34.54
C ALA A 16 4.92 16.52 -33.94
N VAL A 17 4.42 17.76 -33.91
CA VAL A 17 5.15 18.93 -33.38
C VAL A 17 5.49 18.79 -31.89
N ASN A 18 4.61 18.20 -31.09
CA ASN A 18 4.72 18.20 -29.62
C ASN A 18 4.93 16.79 -29.02
N LEU A 19 4.79 15.73 -29.82
CA LEU A 19 4.77 14.35 -29.32
C LEU A 19 6.05 13.97 -28.58
N SER A 20 7.21 14.22 -29.18
CA SER A 20 8.51 13.92 -28.55
C SER A 20 8.72 14.69 -27.23
N SER A 21 8.31 15.95 -27.19
CA SER A 21 8.39 16.80 -26.00
C SER A 21 7.50 16.27 -24.87
N VAL A 22 6.25 15.91 -25.20
CA VAL A 22 5.28 15.34 -24.25
C VAL A 22 5.77 13.99 -23.71
N GLU A 23 6.27 13.10 -24.57
CA GLU A 23 6.83 11.82 -24.14
C GLU A 23 8.03 11.99 -23.20
N GLN A 24 8.91 12.95 -23.49
CA GLN A 24 10.04 13.25 -22.62
C GLN A 24 9.58 13.82 -21.26
N GLN A 25 8.55 14.66 -21.24
CA GLN A 25 7.96 15.16 -20.00
C GLN A 25 7.32 14.03 -19.17
N ILE A 26 6.60 13.11 -19.81
CA ILE A 26 6.05 11.92 -19.15
C ILE A 26 7.17 11.08 -18.53
N LYS A 27 8.24 10.79 -19.29
CA LYS A 27 9.41 10.07 -18.78
C LYS A 27 10.03 10.77 -17.59
N LYS A 28 10.16 12.10 -17.63
CA LYS A 28 10.68 12.90 -16.51
C LYS A 28 9.80 12.77 -15.25
N ILE A 29 8.47 12.80 -15.41
CA ILE A 29 7.54 12.60 -14.28
C ILE A 29 7.71 11.21 -13.67
N LEU A 30 7.76 10.17 -14.50
CA LEU A 30 7.88 8.78 -14.05
C LEU A 30 9.22 8.53 -13.36
N ALA A 31 10.32 8.99 -13.96
CA ALA A 31 11.66 8.90 -13.38
C ALA A 31 11.76 9.63 -12.03
N ALA A 32 11.11 10.79 -11.88
CA ALA A 32 11.06 11.50 -10.59
C ALA A 32 10.33 10.70 -9.49
N THR A 33 9.43 9.79 -9.86
CA THR A 33 8.76 8.86 -8.94
C THR A 33 9.50 7.53 -8.75
N GLY A 34 10.71 7.38 -9.32
CA GLY A 34 11.47 6.14 -9.29
C GLY A 34 10.88 5.02 -10.16
N VAL A 35 10.05 5.38 -11.15
CA VAL A 35 9.50 4.45 -12.12
C VAL A 35 10.27 4.59 -13.43
N ASP A 36 10.97 3.53 -13.81
CA ASP A 36 11.58 3.40 -15.12
C ASP A 36 10.66 2.58 -16.03
N VAL A 37 10.34 3.13 -17.20
CA VAL A 37 9.51 2.47 -18.19
C VAL A 37 10.38 2.28 -19.42
N PRO A 38 10.49 1.05 -19.96
CA PRO A 38 11.13 0.84 -21.26
C PRO A 38 10.54 1.85 -22.22
N SER A 39 11.37 2.51 -23.02
CA SER A 39 10.86 3.36 -24.09
C SER A 39 9.90 2.51 -24.91
N LEU A 40 8.60 2.71 -24.74
CA LEU A 40 7.57 2.16 -25.62
C LEU A 40 7.82 2.87 -26.93
N ALA A 41 8.74 2.30 -27.72
CA ALA A 41 9.10 2.82 -29.02
C ALA A 41 7.80 2.88 -29.79
N VAL A 42 7.25 4.08 -29.93
CA VAL A 42 6.39 4.38 -31.06
C VAL A 42 7.28 4.02 -32.24
N GLY A 43 6.99 2.90 -32.90
CA GLY A 43 7.79 2.40 -34.00
C GLY A 43 8.07 3.56 -34.92
N GLY A 44 9.36 3.90 -35.06
CA GLY A 44 9.81 4.94 -35.96
C GLY A 44 9.14 4.70 -37.31
N ASN A 45 8.43 5.71 -37.80
CA ASN A 45 7.72 5.78 -39.09
C ASN A 45 6.26 5.28 -39.11
N SER A 46 5.66 4.81 -38.01
CA SER A 46 4.21 4.53 -37.99
C SER A 46 3.39 5.78 -37.62
N PRO A 47 2.35 6.15 -38.39
CA PRO A 47 1.58 7.37 -38.11
C PRO A 47 0.77 7.21 -36.82
N ALA A 48 0.70 8.28 -36.02
CA ALA A 48 -0.03 8.30 -34.77
C ALA A 48 -1.51 7.96 -35.02
N THR A 49 -2.05 7.00 -34.25
CA THR A 49 -3.46 6.59 -34.38
C THR A 49 -4.22 6.77 -33.07
N LEU A 50 -5.48 7.20 -33.20
CA LEU A 50 -6.43 7.27 -32.08
C LEU A 50 -7.69 6.45 -32.42
N PRO A 51 -8.38 5.87 -31.43
CA PRO A 51 -9.72 5.35 -31.65
C PRO A 51 -10.64 6.46 -32.18
N LEU A 52 -11.45 6.15 -33.21
CA LEU A 52 -12.28 7.15 -33.89
C LEU A 52 -13.12 8.05 -32.96
N PRO A 53 -13.80 7.55 -31.90
CA PRO A 53 -14.55 8.43 -30.99
C PRO A 53 -13.65 9.46 -30.29
N LEU A 54 -12.43 9.05 -29.94
CA LEU A 54 -11.45 9.94 -29.32
C LEU A 54 -10.91 10.95 -30.34
N ALA A 55 -10.62 10.52 -31.57
CA ALA A 55 -10.17 11.42 -32.64
C ALA A 55 -11.21 12.50 -32.96
N VAL A 56 -12.50 12.14 -33.06
CA VAL A 56 -13.62 13.07 -33.27
C VAL A 56 -13.71 14.08 -32.12
N LEU A 57 -13.73 13.59 -30.88
CA LEU A 57 -13.91 14.43 -29.70
C LEU A 57 -12.75 15.42 -29.56
N VAL A 58 -11.50 14.95 -29.73
CA VAL A 58 -10.31 15.81 -29.67
C VAL A 58 -10.35 16.86 -30.77
N SER A 59 -10.63 16.47 -32.01
CA SER A 59 -10.67 17.38 -33.15
C SER A 59 -11.73 18.46 -32.97
N LEU A 60 -12.91 18.11 -32.48
CA LEU A 60 -13.96 19.07 -32.14
C LEU A 60 -13.51 20.05 -31.04
N THR A 61 -12.80 19.55 -30.04
CA THR A 61 -12.42 20.37 -28.87
C THR A 61 -11.24 21.31 -29.14
N ILE A 62 -10.29 20.92 -30.00
CA ILE A 62 -9.18 21.79 -30.39
C ILE A 62 -9.62 22.84 -31.44
N THR A 63 -10.62 22.53 -32.27
CA THR A 63 -11.14 23.46 -33.29
C THR A 63 -12.12 24.48 -32.71
N TYR A 64 -12.74 24.19 -31.56
CA TYR A 64 -13.63 25.11 -30.87
C TYR A 64 -12.95 26.45 -30.53
N LYS A 65 -13.66 27.58 -30.69
CA LYS A 65 -13.18 28.91 -30.29
C LYS A 65 -13.29 29.07 -28.78
N LEU A 66 -12.17 29.32 -28.09
CA LEU A 66 -12.16 29.64 -26.67
C LEU A 66 -12.67 31.06 -26.44
N ASP A 67 -13.96 31.19 -26.13
CA ASP A 67 -14.56 32.39 -25.51
C ASP A 67 -14.91 32.12 -24.03
N LYS A 68 -15.11 33.16 -23.22
CA LYS A 68 -15.37 33.08 -21.77
C LYS A 68 -16.59 32.20 -21.42
N ALA A 69 -17.60 32.14 -22.31
CA ALA A 69 -18.75 31.24 -22.17
C ALA A 69 -18.40 29.75 -22.42
N SER A 70 -17.37 29.48 -23.23
CA SER A 70 -16.95 28.12 -23.61
C SER A 70 -15.99 27.47 -22.61
N GLU A 71 -15.39 28.23 -21.69
CA GLU A 71 -14.50 27.70 -20.66
C GLU A 71 -15.20 26.65 -19.79
N ARG A 72 -16.49 26.83 -19.50
CA ARG A 72 -17.31 25.85 -18.77
C ARG A 72 -17.45 24.52 -19.51
N CYS A 73 -17.51 24.56 -20.84
CA CYS A 73 -17.57 23.34 -21.66
C CYS A 73 -16.24 22.59 -21.61
N LEU A 74 -15.11 23.30 -21.68
CA LEU A 74 -13.77 22.70 -21.58
C LEU A 74 -13.49 22.10 -20.20
N THR A 75 -14.03 22.68 -19.12
CA THR A 75 -13.96 22.09 -17.77
C THR A 75 -14.70 20.77 -17.64
N LEU A 76 -15.74 20.54 -18.45
CA LEU A 76 -16.47 19.26 -18.49
C LEU A 76 -15.77 18.25 -19.41
N VAL A 77 -15.30 18.72 -20.56
CA VAL A 77 -14.71 17.90 -21.63
C VAL A 77 -13.36 17.30 -21.22
N GLY A 78 -12.52 18.04 -20.48
CA GLY A 78 -11.21 17.56 -20.04
C GLY A 78 -11.27 16.25 -19.26
N PRO A 79 -12.05 16.17 -18.16
CA PRO A 79 -12.25 14.93 -17.41
C PRO A 79 -12.85 13.80 -18.26
N ALA A 80 -13.80 14.09 -19.15
CA ALA A 80 -14.41 13.08 -20.02
C ALA A 80 -13.41 12.49 -21.03
N LEU A 81 -12.61 13.34 -21.68
CA LEU A 81 -11.50 12.91 -22.54
C LEU A 81 -10.48 12.07 -21.78
N ASN A 82 -10.15 12.49 -20.56
CA ASN A 82 -9.22 11.76 -19.71
C ASN A 82 -9.74 10.35 -19.39
N SER A 83 -11.01 10.22 -18.97
CA SER A 83 -11.64 8.93 -18.68
C SER A 83 -11.71 8.00 -19.89
N LEU A 84 -11.99 8.55 -21.08
CA LEU A 84 -12.04 7.76 -22.32
C LEU A 84 -10.64 7.29 -22.75
N ALA A 85 -9.65 8.17 -22.70
CA ALA A 85 -8.29 7.87 -23.13
C ALA A 85 -7.54 6.96 -22.15
N VAL A 86 -7.94 6.96 -20.86
CA VAL A 86 -7.47 6.02 -19.83
C VAL A 86 -7.72 4.55 -20.23
N SER A 87 -8.81 4.29 -20.96
CA SER A 87 -9.17 2.95 -21.42
C SER A 87 -8.52 2.56 -22.76
N CYS A 88 -7.74 3.47 -23.36
CA CYS A 88 -7.12 3.26 -24.66
C CYS A 88 -5.68 2.72 -24.51
N PRO A 89 -5.18 1.94 -25.48
CA PRO A 89 -3.79 1.50 -25.46
C PRO A 89 -2.85 2.70 -25.58
N TRP A 90 -1.67 2.58 -24.96
CA TRP A 90 -0.55 3.48 -25.25
C TRP A 90 -0.24 3.46 -26.76
N PRO A 91 0.04 4.60 -27.43
CA PRO A 91 0.29 5.96 -26.91
C PRO A 91 -0.90 6.94 -27.05
N SER A 92 -2.15 6.49 -26.92
CA SER A 92 -3.33 7.34 -27.15
C SER A 92 -3.36 8.63 -26.30
N MET A 93 -2.91 8.54 -25.04
CA MET A 93 -2.84 9.69 -24.13
C MET A 93 -1.72 10.69 -24.45
N PRO A 94 -0.47 10.25 -24.71
CA PRO A 94 0.56 11.13 -25.26
C PRO A 94 0.08 11.89 -26.50
N ILE A 95 -0.56 11.20 -27.45
CA ILE A 95 -1.11 11.84 -28.66
C ILE A 95 -2.16 12.89 -28.30
N LEU A 96 -3.11 12.55 -27.42
CA LEU A 96 -4.12 13.49 -26.91
C LEU A 96 -3.48 14.74 -26.28
N ALA A 97 -2.48 14.54 -25.42
CA ALA A 97 -1.76 15.60 -24.74
C ALA A 97 -1.04 16.52 -25.73
N SER A 98 -0.38 15.95 -26.75
CA SER A 98 0.32 16.71 -27.79
C SER A 98 -0.61 17.59 -28.63
N LEU A 99 -1.81 17.09 -28.95
CA LEU A 99 -2.84 17.84 -29.68
C LEU A 99 -3.41 18.98 -28.84
N TRP A 100 -3.69 18.72 -27.56
CA TRP A 100 -4.21 19.76 -26.65
C TRP A 100 -3.18 20.82 -26.29
N ALA A 101 -1.90 20.46 -26.23
CA ALA A 101 -0.80 21.40 -26.02
C ALA A 101 -0.74 22.49 -27.11
N GLN A 102 -1.23 22.21 -28.33
CA GLN A 102 -1.32 23.19 -29.42
C GLN A 102 -2.35 24.30 -29.13
N LYS A 103 -3.36 24.04 -28.29
CA LYS A 103 -4.50 24.96 -28.08
C LYS A 103 -4.47 25.66 -26.72
N VAL A 104 -4.15 24.94 -25.65
CA VAL A 104 -4.31 25.46 -24.28
C VAL A 104 -3.05 25.19 -23.45
N ARG A 105 -2.07 26.10 -23.53
CA ARG A 105 -0.78 25.96 -22.82
C ARG A 105 -0.95 25.84 -21.29
N ARG A 106 -1.96 26.52 -20.72
CA ARG A 106 -2.24 26.49 -19.27
C ARG A 106 -2.59 25.11 -18.71
N TRP A 107 -3.01 24.16 -19.55
CA TRP A 107 -3.43 22.83 -19.11
C TRP A 107 -2.40 21.75 -19.45
N ASN A 108 -1.31 22.12 -20.12
CA ASN A 108 -0.30 21.17 -20.59
C ASN A 108 0.20 20.27 -19.45
N ASP A 109 0.59 20.86 -18.32
CA ASP A 109 1.12 20.10 -17.18
C ASP A 109 0.09 19.11 -16.61
N PHE A 110 -1.18 19.51 -16.53
CA PHE A 110 -2.26 18.64 -16.06
C PHE A 110 -2.50 17.46 -17.01
N ILE A 111 -2.50 17.71 -18.32
CA ILE A 111 -2.77 16.69 -19.33
C ILE A 111 -1.57 15.74 -19.45
N VAL A 112 -0.34 16.26 -19.44
CA VAL A 112 0.89 15.47 -19.45
C VAL A 112 0.99 14.59 -18.19
N PHE A 113 0.63 15.13 -17.03
CA PHE A 113 0.53 14.34 -15.80
C PHE A 113 -0.61 13.31 -15.82
N SER A 114 -1.72 13.61 -16.49
CA SER A 114 -2.79 12.62 -16.68
C SER A 114 -2.36 11.51 -17.64
N ALA A 115 -1.60 11.86 -18.69
CA ALA A 115 -1.05 10.92 -19.64
C ALA A 115 -0.05 9.94 -19.01
N SER A 116 0.78 10.40 -18.06
CA SER A 116 1.74 9.52 -17.36
C SER A 116 1.06 8.39 -16.56
N GLN A 117 -0.20 8.57 -16.14
CA GLN A 117 -0.95 7.56 -15.41
C GLN A 117 -1.28 6.32 -16.27
N THR A 118 -1.28 6.45 -17.60
CA THR A 118 -1.65 5.34 -18.50
C THR A 118 -0.67 4.18 -18.53
N VAL A 119 0.58 4.42 -18.15
CA VAL A 119 1.60 3.38 -18.03
C VAL A 119 1.17 2.30 -17.04
N PHE A 120 0.58 2.70 -15.91
CA PHE A 120 0.23 1.80 -14.81
C PHE A 120 -0.96 0.90 -15.10
N HIS A 121 -1.76 1.21 -16.12
CA HIS A 121 -2.88 0.36 -16.52
C HIS A 121 -2.47 -0.97 -17.14
N HIS A 122 -1.30 -0.99 -17.80
CA HIS A 122 -0.87 -2.10 -18.64
C HIS A 122 0.47 -2.69 -18.19
N ASN A 123 1.18 -2.03 -17.28
CA ASN A 123 2.47 -2.46 -16.79
C ASN A 123 2.45 -2.66 -15.26
N ASN A 124 2.28 -3.92 -14.84
CA ASN A 124 2.32 -4.31 -13.43
C ASN A 124 3.69 -4.04 -12.80
N ASP A 125 4.78 -4.12 -13.55
CA ASP A 125 6.12 -3.80 -13.05
C ASP A 125 6.24 -2.32 -12.69
N ALA A 126 5.67 -1.41 -13.50
CA ALA A 126 5.59 0.01 -13.15
C ALA A 126 4.80 0.24 -11.85
N VAL A 127 3.73 -0.52 -11.60
CA VAL A 127 2.98 -0.48 -10.33
C VAL A 127 3.85 -0.95 -9.17
N VAL A 128 4.61 -2.03 -9.33
CA VAL A 128 5.54 -2.53 -8.31
C VAL A 128 6.63 -1.51 -8.00
N GLN A 129 7.23 -0.91 -9.02
CA GLN A 129 8.23 0.14 -8.86
C GLN A 129 7.65 1.36 -8.12
N LEU A 130 6.44 1.81 -8.49
CA LEU A 130 5.79 2.94 -7.83
C LEU A 130 5.48 2.64 -6.35
N LEU A 131 4.96 1.45 -6.05
CA LEU A 131 4.72 1.01 -4.68
C LEU A 131 6.02 0.94 -3.88
N ARG A 132 7.09 0.39 -4.48
CA ARG A 132 8.44 0.37 -3.87
C ARG A 132 8.92 1.78 -3.56
N SER A 133 8.79 2.72 -4.50
CA SER A 133 9.12 4.13 -4.28
C SER A 133 8.32 4.75 -3.14
N CYS A 134 7.03 4.42 -2.99
CA CYS A 134 6.23 4.89 -1.86
C CYS A 134 6.82 4.41 -0.51
N PHE A 135 7.21 3.13 -0.41
CA PHE A 135 7.87 2.59 0.78
C PHE A 135 9.24 3.26 1.03
N THR A 136 10.09 3.37 0.00
CA THR A 136 11.42 3.98 0.12
C THR A 136 11.33 5.45 0.54
N SER A 137 10.46 6.25 -0.07
CA SER A 137 10.24 7.66 0.29
C SER A 137 9.71 7.81 1.71
N THR A 138 8.80 6.94 2.15
CA THR A 138 8.23 7.00 3.49
C THR A 138 9.24 6.60 4.56
N LEU A 139 10.07 5.58 4.30
CA LEU A 139 11.02 5.05 5.29
C LEU A 139 12.39 5.71 5.26
N GLY A 140 12.64 6.59 4.27
CA GLY A 140 13.91 7.29 4.09
C GLY A 140 15.07 6.39 3.68
N CYS A 141 14.81 5.22 3.08
CA CYS A 141 15.83 4.22 2.73
C CYS A 141 16.58 4.52 1.41
N SER A 142 16.74 5.78 1.02
CA SER A 142 17.48 6.13 -0.21
C SER A 142 19.00 6.02 0.01
N PRO A 143 19.76 5.38 -0.91
CA PRO A 143 21.22 5.31 -0.83
C PRO A 143 21.91 6.66 -1.08
N HIS A 144 21.19 7.68 -1.58
CA HIS A 144 21.74 9.00 -1.88
C HIS A 144 20.92 10.10 -1.19
N ALA A 145 21.64 10.85 -0.33
CA ALA A 145 21.24 12.04 0.41
C ALA A 145 20.29 11.87 1.62
N SER A 146 20.56 12.74 2.61
CA SER A 146 19.95 12.92 3.92
C SER A 146 18.44 13.23 3.90
N SER A 147 17.65 12.32 3.35
CA SER A 147 16.20 12.43 3.30
C SER A 147 15.61 12.04 4.66
N THR A 148 15.13 13.03 5.42
CA THR A 148 14.12 12.81 6.46
C THR A 148 12.89 12.20 5.79
N GLY A 149 12.77 10.86 5.86
CA GLY A 149 11.62 10.13 5.36
C GLY A 149 10.31 10.60 6.01
N GLY A 150 9.19 10.13 5.48
CA GLY A 150 7.86 10.34 6.07
C GLY A 150 6.83 10.83 5.06
N VAL A 151 5.71 11.33 5.57
CA VAL A 151 4.55 11.73 4.74
C VAL A 151 4.91 12.88 3.79
N GLY A 152 5.78 13.80 4.22
CA GLY A 152 6.27 14.89 3.36
C GLY A 152 7.07 14.39 2.16
N ALA A 153 7.87 13.34 2.31
CA ALA A 153 8.59 12.73 1.19
C ALA A 153 7.66 11.89 0.28
N LEU A 154 6.63 11.26 0.85
CA LEU A 154 5.65 10.48 0.12
C LEU A 154 4.71 11.35 -0.73
N LEU A 155 4.23 12.46 -0.18
CA LEU A 155 3.22 13.33 -0.81
C LEU A 155 3.79 14.62 -1.39
N GLY A 156 5.03 14.99 -1.04
CA GLY A 156 5.66 16.24 -1.47
C GLY A 156 4.89 17.47 -1.02
N HIS A 157 5.14 18.60 -1.69
CA HIS A 157 4.41 19.86 -1.49
C HIS A 157 3.14 19.99 -2.35
N GLY A 158 2.65 18.87 -2.92
CA GLY A 158 1.50 18.83 -3.83
C GLY A 158 1.84 19.13 -5.30
N PHE A 159 0.95 18.73 -6.21
CA PHE A 159 1.09 18.97 -7.65
C PHE A 159 0.68 20.43 -7.98
N GLY A 160 1.56 21.19 -8.63
CA GLY A 160 1.25 22.52 -9.17
C GLY A 160 1.68 23.74 -8.34
N SER A 161 2.60 23.61 -7.36
CA SER A 161 2.99 24.72 -6.47
C SER A 161 3.99 25.74 -7.07
N HIS A 162 4.11 25.89 -8.39
CA HIS A 162 4.99 26.91 -8.98
C HIS A 162 4.26 27.89 -9.90
N PHE A 163 4.32 29.17 -9.51
CA PHE A 163 3.99 30.36 -10.31
C PHE A 163 4.96 30.60 -11.50
N LEU A 164 5.96 29.73 -11.75
CA LEU A 164 7.11 29.99 -12.64
C LEU A 164 7.38 28.92 -13.73
N GLY A 165 6.36 28.18 -14.17
CA GLY A 165 6.39 27.52 -15.49
C GLY A 165 7.35 26.33 -15.64
N GLY A 166 7.26 25.34 -14.74
CA GLY A 166 7.93 24.05 -14.89
C GLY A 166 7.25 22.93 -14.08
N ILE A 167 7.43 21.68 -14.51
CA ILE A 167 6.91 20.50 -13.80
C ILE A 167 7.76 20.26 -12.55
N SER A 168 7.18 20.50 -11.37
CA SER A 168 7.76 20.11 -10.07
C SER A 168 7.90 18.59 -9.98
N PRO A 169 8.97 18.04 -9.37
CA PRO A 169 9.08 16.59 -9.18
C PRO A 169 7.84 16.07 -8.43
N VAL A 170 7.14 15.15 -9.07
CA VAL A 170 5.95 14.53 -8.47
C VAL A 170 6.40 13.52 -7.43
N ALA A 171 5.85 13.60 -6.22
CA ALA A 171 6.10 12.61 -5.19
C ALA A 171 5.35 11.29 -5.50
N PRO A 172 5.93 10.11 -5.21
CA PRO A 172 5.37 8.82 -5.61
C PRO A 172 3.98 8.57 -5.04
N GLY A 173 3.68 9.04 -3.82
CA GLY A 173 2.35 8.89 -3.22
C GLY A 173 1.28 9.72 -3.93
N ILE A 174 1.61 10.92 -4.42
CA ILE A 174 0.67 11.73 -5.24
C ILE A 174 0.34 11.02 -6.53
N LEU A 175 1.35 10.43 -7.19
CA LEU A 175 1.10 9.67 -8.40
C LEU A 175 0.22 8.47 -8.08
N TYR A 176 0.56 7.67 -7.06
CA TYR A 176 -0.24 6.50 -6.66
C TYR A 176 -1.70 6.85 -6.34
N LEU A 177 -1.95 7.93 -5.60
CA LEU A 177 -3.32 8.39 -5.31
C LEU A 177 -4.14 8.70 -6.58
N ARG A 178 -3.48 8.98 -7.71
CA ARG A 178 -4.15 9.20 -8.99
C ARG A 178 -4.31 7.91 -9.81
N VAL A 179 -3.39 6.95 -9.69
CA VAL A 179 -3.40 5.68 -10.44
C VAL A 179 -4.09 4.52 -9.71
N HIS A 180 -4.32 4.58 -8.39
CA HIS A 180 -4.80 3.39 -7.66
C HIS A 180 -6.11 2.79 -8.22
N ARG A 181 -7.02 3.63 -8.75
CA ARG A 181 -8.29 3.18 -9.36
C ARG A 181 -8.12 2.55 -10.74
N SER A 182 -7.00 2.81 -11.39
CA SER A 182 -6.70 2.30 -12.72
C SER A 182 -6.02 0.93 -12.74
N VAL A 183 -5.50 0.49 -11.59
CA VAL A 183 -4.89 -0.83 -11.45
C VAL A 183 -6.00 -1.89 -11.52
N ARG A 184 -5.93 -2.77 -12.53
CA ARG A 184 -6.98 -3.76 -12.81
C ARG A 184 -7.04 -4.87 -11.75
N ASP A 185 -5.90 -5.28 -11.23
CA ASP A 185 -5.78 -6.36 -10.27
C ASP A 185 -5.46 -5.81 -8.87
N VAL A 186 -6.50 -5.63 -8.06
CA VAL A 186 -6.39 -5.14 -6.68
C VAL A 186 -5.86 -6.21 -5.70
N MET A 187 -5.97 -7.50 -6.06
CA MET A 187 -5.41 -8.59 -5.25
C MET A 187 -3.88 -8.60 -5.39
N PHE A 188 -3.39 -8.45 -6.62
CA PHE A 188 -1.97 -8.25 -6.92
C PHE A 188 -1.36 -7.11 -6.09
N VAL A 189 -2.04 -5.97 -5.98
CA VAL A 189 -1.57 -4.84 -5.16
C VAL A 189 -1.35 -5.26 -3.70
N THR A 190 -2.22 -6.11 -3.15
CA THR A 190 -2.09 -6.55 -1.75
C THR A 190 -0.88 -7.46 -1.54
N GLU A 191 -0.64 -8.39 -2.47
CA GLU A 191 0.54 -9.26 -2.43
C GLU A 191 1.84 -8.46 -2.57
N VAL A 192 1.86 -7.47 -3.47
CA VAL A 192 3.00 -6.56 -3.64
C VAL A 192 3.22 -5.73 -2.38
N VAL A 193 2.17 -5.16 -1.79
CA VAL A 193 2.30 -4.39 -0.53
C VAL A 193 2.81 -5.28 0.61
N LEU A 194 2.32 -6.51 0.72
CA LEU A 194 2.75 -7.45 1.76
C LEU A 194 4.24 -7.82 1.60
N SER A 195 4.67 -8.11 0.37
CA SER A 195 6.08 -8.40 0.08
C SER A 195 7.00 -7.18 0.35
N LEU A 196 6.57 -5.98 -0.04
CA LEU A 196 7.31 -4.73 0.24
C LEU A 196 7.37 -4.43 1.74
N LEU A 197 6.32 -4.73 2.50
CA LEU A 197 6.31 -4.61 3.96
C LEU A 197 7.36 -5.55 4.58
N MET A 198 7.40 -6.81 4.15
CA MET A 198 8.37 -7.79 4.66
C MET A 198 9.82 -7.45 4.29
N THR A 199 10.04 -6.92 3.08
CA THR A 199 11.36 -6.41 2.66
C THR A 199 11.75 -5.18 3.49
N SER A 200 10.83 -4.24 3.70
CA SER A 200 11.06 -3.05 4.52
C SER A 200 11.44 -3.41 5.95
N VAL A 201 10.75 -4.40 6.55
CA VAL A 201 11.08 -4.90 7.90
C VAL A 201 12.46 -5.52 7.95
N ARG A 202 12.85 -6.28 6.92
CA ARG A 202 14.20 -6.84 6.77
C ARG A 202 15.25 -5.74 6.72
N ASP A 203 15.02 -4.70 5.92
CA ASP A 203 15.94 -3.56 5.80
C ASP A 203 16.03 -2.77 7.10
N ILE A 204 14.92 -2.56 7.80
CA ILE A 204 14.89 -1.92 9.13
C ILE A 204 15.73 -2.73 10.13
N ALA A 205 15.51 -4.05 10.20
CA ALA A 205 16.26 -4.94 11.09
C ALA A 205 17.77 -4.94 10.80
N ASN A 206 18.15 -4.88 9.52
CA ASN A 206 19.55 -4.87 9.09
C ASN A 206 20.21 -3.49 9.27
N SER A 207 19.45 -2.39 9.13
CA SER A 207 19.97 -1.01 9.25
C SER A 207 20.34 -0.60 10.68
N GLY A 208 19.92 -1.36 11.69
CA GLY A 208 20.28 -1.14 13.09
C GLY A 208 21.70 -1.57 13.48
N PHE A 209 22.49 -2.13 12.55
CA PHE A 209 23.82 -2.68 12.85
C PHE A 209 24.89 -2.12 11.89
N PRO A 210 25.70 -1.12 12.30
CA PRO A 210 26.97 -0.85 11.64
C PRO A 210 27.92 -2.01 11.95
N ARG A 211 28.22 -2.84 10.95
CA ARG A 211 29.10 -4.02 11.07
C ARG A 211 30.51 -3.70 11.60
N GLU A 212 30.94 -2.44 11.55
CA GLU A 212 32.29 -2.03 11.98
C GLU A 212 32.39 -1.51 13.42
N THR A 213 31.28 -1.16 14.09
CA THR A 213 31.33 -0.54 15.43
C THR A 213 30.97 -1.51 16.57
N VAL A 214 30.32 -2.63 16.24
CA VAL A 214 29.87 -3.65 17.21
C VAL A 214 31.05 -4.33 17.91
N GLU A 215 32.19 -4.52 17.25
CA GLU A 215 33.37 -5.12 17.88
C GLU A 215 34.04 -4.19 18.91
N LYS A 216 33.95 -2.87 18.71
CA LYS A 216 34.53 -1.88 19.65
C LYS A 216 33.63 -1.60 20.87
N LEU A 217 32.31 -1.80 20.75
CA LEU A 217 31.33 -1.49 21.80
C LEU A 217 30.94 -2.69 22.70
N LYS A 218 31.29 -3.92 22.34
CA LYS A 218 31.13 -5.10 23.22
C LYS A 218 31.94 -5.00 24.53
N LYS A 219 32.84 -4.02 24.67
CA LYS A 219 33.69 -3.83 25.86
C LYS A 219 33.12 -2.91 26.95
N THR A 220 31.93 -2.31 26.79
CA THR A 220 31.39 -1.39 27.81
C THR A 220 29.96 -1.69 28.23
N LYS A 221 29.70 -1.44 29.53
CA LYS A 221 28.48 -1.72 30.32
C LYS A 221 27.19 -1.01 29.83
N TYR A 222 27.21 -0.37 28.65
CA TYR A 222 26.12 0.43 28.07
C TYR A 222 25.31 -0.30 26.98
N SER A 223 25.63 -1.56 26.69
CA SER A 223 25.01 -2.37 25.62
C SER A 223 23.47 -2.50 25.75
N LYS A 224 22.92 -2.63 26.97
CA LYS A 224 21.48 -2.86 27.18
C LYS A 224 20.61 -1.63 26.85
N ARG A 225 21.00 -0.43 27.28
CA ARG A 225 20.27 0.83 26.99
C ARG A 225 20.30 1.19 25.50
N TYR A 226 21.39 0.88 24.81
CA TYR A 226 21.50 1.12 23.36
C TYR A 226 20.62 0.16 22.55
N GLY A 227 20.50 -1.11 22.98
CA GLY A 227 19.62 -2.10 22.36
C GLY A 227 18.13 -1.75 22.45
N GLU A 228 17.68 -1.27 23.60
CA GLU A 228 16.28 -0.83 23.82
C GLU A 228 15.91 0.41 22.98
N ALA A 229 16.82 1.40 22.90
CA ALA A 229 16.64 2.58 22.05
C ALA A 229 16.63 2.23 20.55
N SER A 230 17.44 1.25 20.13
CA SER A 230 17.47 0.73 18.75
C SER A 230 16.17 -0.01 18.40
N LEU A 231 15.64 -0.84 19.30
CA LEU A 231 14.37 -1.54 19.10
C LEU A 231 13.18 -0.57 19.02
N ALA A 232 13.13 0.45 19.88
CA ALA A 232 12.07 1.46 19.84
C ALA A 232 12.06 2.21 18.50
N SER A 233 13.23 2.59 17.99
CA SER A 233 13.38 3.22 16.67
C SER A 233 13.02 2.28 15.51
N ALA A 234 13.43 1.01 15.58
CA ALA A 234 13.01 0.01 14.58
C ALA A 234 11.49 -0.17 14.57
N MET A 235 10.87 -0.20 15.76
CA MET A 235 9.44 -0.37 15.91
C MET A 235 8.65 0.82 15.37
N THR A 236 9.09 2.07 15.55
CA THR A 236 8.41 3.23 14.95
C THR A 236 8.44 3.17 13.43
N ARG A 237 9.56 2.77 12.83
CA ARG A 237 9.68 2.57 11.38
C ARG A 237 8.83 1.41 10.87
N VAL A 238 8.73 0.31 11.63
CA VAL A 238 7.84 -0.82 11.33
C VAL A 238 6.38 -0.39 11.34
N LYS A 239 5.94 0.36 12.36
CA LYS A 239 4.57 0.91 12.42
C LYS A 239 4.28 1.83 11.24
N LEU A 240 5.25 2.64 10.83
CA LEU A 240 5.14 3.52 9.67
C LEU A 240 5.03 2.74 8.35
N ALA A 241 5.82 1.67 8.18
CA ALA A 241 5.72 0.80 7.02
C ALA A 241 4.34 0.10 6.97
N ALA A 242 3.87 -0.41 8.12
CA ALA A 242 2.58 -1.06 8.24
C ALA A 242 1.41 -0.10 7.97
N SER A 243 1.48 1.15 8.45
CA SER A 243 0.44 2.16 8.20
C SER A 243 0.38 2.61 6.76
N LEU A 244 1.54 2.76 6.09
CA LEU A 244 1.60 2.98 4.65
C LEU A 244 0.95 1.82 3.90
N GLY A 245 1.36 0.58 4.18
CA GLY A 245 0.81 -0.61 3.53
C GLY A 245 -0.71 -0.69 3.69
N ALA A 246 -1.22 -0.49 4.91
CA ALA A 246 -2.66 -0.52 5.18
C ALA A 246 -3.41 0.55 4.40
N SER A 247 -2.83 1.75 4.28
CA SER A 247 -3.42 2.86 3.53
C SER A 247 -3.49 2.54 2.03
N LEU A 248 -2.42 1.99 1.45
CA LEU A 248 -2.34 1.63 0.03
C LEU A 248 -3.35 0.53 -0.33
N VAL A 249 -3.48 -0.50 0.52
CA VAL A 249 -4.48 -1.58 0.33
C VAL A 249 -5.90 -1.02 0.44
N TRP A 250 -6.17 -0.20 1.46
CA TRP A 250 -7.49 0.39 1.64
C TRP A 250 -7.94 1.24 0.46
N ILE A 251 -7.09 2.16 -0.03
CA ILE A 251 -7.48 3.01 -1.15
C ILE A 251 -7.65 2.22 -2.45
N SER A 252 -6.92 1.12 -2.63
CA SER A 252 -6.96 0.31 -3.86
C SER A 252 -8.22 -0.54 -3.99
N GLY A 253 -8.59 -1.29 -2.94
CA GLY A 253 -9.68 -2.27 -3.03
C GLY A 253 -10.74 -2.17 -1.94
N GLY A 254 -10.61 -1.21 -1.02
CA GLY A 254 -11.61 -0.93 0.00
C GLY A 254 -11.97 -2.14 0.86
N LEU A 255 -13.26 -2.22 1.24
CA LEU A 255 -13.79 -3.21 2.18
C LEU A 255 -13.59 -4.66 1.69
N ASN A 256 -13.83 -4.95 0.42
CA ASN A 256 -13.77 -6.32 -0.10
C ASN A 256 -12.34 -6.87 -0.03
N LEU A 257 -11.36 -6.04 -0.42
CA LEU A 257 -9.96 -6.44 -0.38
C LEU A 257 -9.47 -6.68 1.05
N ILE A 258 -9.91 -5.87 2.01
CA ILE A 258 -9.55 -6.05 3.42
C ILE A 258 -10.20 -7.31 4.01
N GLN A 259 -11.44 -7.63 3.61
CA GLN A 259 -12.07 -8.90 4.00
C GLN A 259 -11.27 -10.10 3.49
N SER A 260 -10.87 -10.10 2.22
CA SER A 260 -10.02 -11.15 1.65
C SER A 260 -8.63 -11.17 2.29
N LEU A 261 -8.04 -10.02 2.60
CA LEU A 261 -6.75 -9.92 3.28
C LEU A 261 -6.75 -10.65 4.62
N ILE A 262 -7.71 -10.31 5.48
CA ILE A 262 -7.78 -10.85 6.85
C ILE A 262 -8.23 -12.30 6.84
N LYS A 263 -9.22 -12.65 6.02
CA LYS A 263 -9.82 -13.99 6.03
C LYS A 263 -8.98 -15.04 5.28
N GLU A 264 -8.27 -14.64 4.23
CA GLU A 264 -7.70 -15.57 3.25
C GLU A 264 -6.21 -15.33 3.00
N ILE A 265 -5.81 -14.10 2.63
CA ILE A 265 -4.42 -13.82 2.24
C ILE A 265 -3.46 -13.98 3.42
N LEU A 266 -3.76 -13.41 4.59
CA LEU A 266 -2.90 -13.51 5.77
C LEU A 266 -2.78 -14.95 6.28
N PRO A 267 -3.88 -15.70 6.53
CA PRO A 267 -3.77 -17.11 6.87
C PRO A 267 -2.95 -17.93 5.85
N SER A 268 -3.18 -17.69 4.55
CA SER A 268 -2.42 -18.38 3.49
C SER A 268 -0.93 -18.03 3.54
N TRP A 269 -0.59 -16.77 3.79
CA TRP A 269 0.78 -16.32 3.98
C TRP A 269 1.44 -17.06 5.15
N PHE A 270 0.79 -17.10 6.32
CA PHE A 270 1.31 -17.81 7.50
C PHE A 270 1.49 -19.32 7.29
N ILE A 271 0.64 -19.96 6.50
CA ILE A 271 0.74 -21.39 6.17
C ILE A 271 1.82 -21.64 5.11
N SER A 272 2.04 -20.70 4.20
CA SER A 272 3.00 -20.87 3.11
C SER A 272 4.45 -20.91 3.63
N ALA A 273 5.26 -21.81 3.07
CA ALA A 273 6.67 -21.90 3.41
C ALA A 273 7.42 -20.70 2.83
N HIS A 274 7.73 -19.72 3.67
CA HIS A 274 8.61 -18.62 3.31
C HIS A 274 10.05 -19.08 3.49
N GLY A 275 10.67 -19.53 2.39
CA GLY A 275 11.97 -20.18 2.34
C GLY A 275 12.98 -19.70 3.40
N SER A 276 13.43 -20.63 4.22
CA SER A 276 14.53 -20.45 5.17
C SER A 276 15.88 -20.42 4.43
N GLU A 277 16.11 -19.45 3.56
CA GLU A 277 17.47 -19.18 3.08
C GLU A 277 18.19 -18.28 4.08
N GLN A 278 18.66 -18.90 5.16
CA GLN A 278 19.93 -18.57 5.84
C GLN A 278 20.20 -19.65 6.89
N GLU A 279 20.71 -20.78 6.44
CA GLU A 279 21.60 -21.60 7.27
C GLU A 279 22.80 -20.72 7.69
N GLY A 280 23.05 -20.63 9.00
CA GLY A 280 24.36 -20.22 9.51
C GLY A 280 24.48 -18.86 10.19
N THR A 281 23.42 -18.21 10.66
CA THR A 281 23.57 -17.09 11.61
C THR A 281 22.51 -17.18 12.71
N GLU A 282 22.98 -17.07 13.96
CA GLU A 282 22.24 -16.90 15.22
C GLU A 282 20.76 -16.50 15.10
N PRO A 283 19.88 -17.08 15.94
CA PRO A 283 18.47 -17.30 15.64
C PRO A 283 17.76 -15.99 15.29
N GLY A 284 16.98 -16.04 14.20
CA GLY A 284 16.15 -14.96 13.67
C GLY A 284 15.01 -14.48 14.57
N GLY A 285 15.28 -14.23 15.86
CA GLY A 285 14.31 -13.75 16.85
C GLY A 285 13.89 -12.31 16.59
N MET A 286 14.84 -11.39 16.36
CA MET A 286 14.50 -9.97 16.16
C MET A 286 13.78 -9.74 14.82
N LEU A 287 14.29 -10.30 13.72
CA LEU A 287 13.66 -10.16 12.41
C LEU A 287 12.27 -10.80 12.39
N GLY A 288 12.13 -12.01 12.93
CA GLY A 288 10.83 -12.68 13.05
C GLY A 288 9.86 -11.89 13.91
N MET A 289 10.31 -11.42 15.09
CA MET A 289 9.50 -10.57 15.97
C MET A 289 9.02 -9.29 15.27
N LEU A 290 9.91 -8.57 14.57
CA LEU A 290 9.53 -7.36 13.83
C LEU A 290 8.57 -7.66 12.67
N ARG A 291 8.72 -8.80 11.97
CA ARG A 291 7.76 -9.24 10.93
C ARG A 291 6.38 -9.50 11.53
N GLY A 292 6.32 -10.24 12.63
CA GLY A 292 5.05 -10.54 13.32
C GLY A 292 4.35 -9.27 13.78
N TYR A 293 5.08 -8.33 14.40
CA TYR A 293 4.52 -7.03 14.76
C TYR A 293 4.09 -6.20 13.54
N ALA A 294 4.88 -6.16 12.47
CA ALA A 294 4.50 -5.45 11.25
C ALA A 294 3.17 -5.94 10.69
N LEU A 295 3.00 -7.27 10.61
CA LEU A 295 1.76 -7.90 10.16
C LEU A 295 0.59 -7.61 11.10
N ALA A 296 0.83 -7.61 12.42
CA ALA A 296 -0.22 -7.31 13.41
C ALA A 296 -0.72 -5.86 13.26
N TYR A 297 0.20 -4.89 13.20
CA TYR A 297 -0.15 -3.49 12.95
C TYR A 297 -0.84 -3.29 11.60
N PHE A 298 -0.33 -3.94 10.56
CA PHE A 298 -0.92 -3.87 9.21
C PHE A 298 -2.35 -4.42 9.18
N ALA A 299 -2.58 -5.61 9.74
CA ALA A 299 -3.89 -6.24 9.79
C ALA A 299 -4.89 -5.43 10.63
N MET A 300 -4.46 -4.94 11.80
CA MET A 300 -5.29 -4.10 12.67
C MET A 300 -5.67 -2.79 11.98
N LEU A 301 -4.72 -2.08 11.36
CA LEU A 301 -5.00 -0.83 10.64
C LEU A 301 -5.91 -1.06 9.42
N CYS A 302 -5.73 -2.16 8.69
CA CYS A 302 -6.67 -2.52 7.63
C CYS A 302 -8.09 -2.73 8.20
N GLY A 303 -8.23 -3.51 9.27
CA GLY A 303 -9.52 -3.74 9.91
C GLY A 303 -10.18 -2.45 10.40
N THR A 304 -9.41 -1.52 11.00
CA THR A 304 -9.94 -0.25 11.49
C THR A 304 -10.37 0.68 10.35
N PHE A 305 -9.66 0.70 9.22
CA PHE A 305 -10.12 1.42 8.02
C PHE A 305 -11.41 0.84 7.45
N ALA A 306 -11.56 -0.49 7.47
CA ALA A 306 -12.73 -1.17 6.92
C ALA A 306 -13.99 -1.06 7.80
N TRP A 307 -13.83 -1.20 9.11
CA TRP A 307 -14.96 -1.38 10.03
C TRP A 307 -15.06 -0.35 11.15
N GLY A 308 -14.04 0.49 11.31
CA GLY A 308 -13.90 1.35 12.48
C GLY A 308 -13.61 0.56 13.76
N VAL A 309 -13.32 1.31 14.82
CA VAL A 309 -12.97 0.78 16.15
C VAL A 309 -14.22 0.41 16.97
N GLU A 310 -15.30 1.16 16.78
CA GLU A 310 -16.51 1.04 17.59
C GLU A 310 -17.58 0.13 16.94
N SER A 311 -18.54 -0.32 17.74
CA SER A 311 -19.75 -1.00 17.26
C SER A 311 -20.69 0.01 16.61
N THR A 312 -20.46 0.29 15.32
CA THR A 312 -21.37 1.09 14.50
C THR A 312 -22.34 0.19 13.75
N SER A 313 -23.59 0.62 13.52
CA SER A 313 -24.65 -0.20 12.89
C SER A 313 -24.56 -0.30 11.36
N GLY A 314 -23.40 -0.01 10.77
CA GLY A 314 -23.19 0.00 9.32
C GLY A 314 -23.16 -1.38 8.66
N VAL A 315 -23.36 -1.43 7.33
CA VAL A 315 -23.27 -2.67 6.53
C VAL A 315 -21.89 -3.34 6.65
N ALA A 316 -20.81 -2.55 6.72
CA ALA A 316 -19.45 -3.05 6.93
C ALA A 316 -19.30 -3.77 8.28
N SER A 317 -19.96 -3.27 9.33
CA SER A 317 -20.00 -3.86 10.67
C SER A 317 -20.71 -5.22 10.69
N LYS A 318 -21.74 -5.45 9.87
CA LYS A 318 -22.44 -6.76 9.83
C LYS A 318 -21.56 -7.94 9.39
N ARG A 319 -20.51 -7.69 8.59
CA ARG A 319 -19.57 -8.73 8.15
C ARG A 319 -18.38 -8.89 9.09
N ARG A 320 -18.04 -7.85 9.87
CA ARG A 320 -16.90 -7.84 10.79
C ARG A 320 -16.87 -9.07 11.71
N PRO A 321 -17.94 -9.45 12.44
CA PRO A 321 -17.90 -10.61 13.35
C PRO A 321 -17.54 -11.91 12.63
N LYS A 322 -18.04 -12.12 11.41
CA LYS A 322 -17.76 -13.35 10.63
C LYS A 322 -16.30 -13.42 10.20
N ILE A 323 -15.73 -12.29 9.77
CA ILE A 323 -14.33 -12.22 9.31
C ILE A 323 -13.38 -12.35 10.50
N LEU A 324 -13.64 -11.62 11.59
CA LEU A 324 -12.84 -11.69 12.81
C LEU A 324 -12.89 -13.10 13.43
N ARG A 325 -14.06 -13.72 13.47
CA ARG A 325 -14.19 -15.12 13.93
C ARG A 325 -13.32 -16.05 13.11
N ALA A 326 -13.38 -15.99 11.78
CA ALA A 326 -12.58 -16.85 10.92
C ALA A 326 -11.07 -16.66 11.15
N HIS A 327 -10.62 -15.42 11.29
CA HIS A 327 -9.22 -15.10 11.53
C HIS A 327 -8.74 -15.53 12.93
N LEU A 328 -9.55 -15.30 13.95
CA LEU A 328 -9.23 -15.69 15.34
C LEU A 328 -9.31 -17.21 15.54
N GLU A 329 -10.20 -17.90 14.84
CA GLU A 329 -10.25 -19.37 14.80
C GLU A 329 -8.98 -19.95 14.18
N PHE A 330 -8.46 -19.31 13.11
CA PHE A 330 -7.17 -19.66 12.53
C PHE A 330 -6.04 -19.51 13.55
N LEU A 331 -5.98 -18.38 14.27
CA LEU A 331 -4.95 -18.15 15.31
C LEU A 331 -5.08 -19.13 16.47
N ALA A 332 -6.29 -19.40 16.95
CA ALA A 332 -6.54 -20.39 17.99
C ALA A 332 -6.10 -21.80 17.56
N SER A 333 -6.39 -22.17 16.31
CA SER A 333 -6.00 -23.47 15.75
C SER A 333 -4.49 -23.60 15.53
N ALA A 334 -3.81 -22.51 15.22
CA ALA A 334 -2.35 -22.47 15.17
C ALA A 334 -1.73 -22.61 16.57
N LEU A 335 -2.25 -21.93 17.59
CA LEU A 335 -1.79 -22.05 18.98
C LEU A 335 -2.04 -23.45 19.56
N ASP A 336 -3.16 -24.08 19.21
CA ASP A 336 -3.47 -25.45 19.61
C ASP A 336 -2.61 -26.50 18.86
N GLY A 337 -1.78 -26.09 17.90
CA GLY A 337 -0.99 -27.01 17.06
C GLY A 337 -1.82 -27.82 16.06
N LYS A 338 -3.08 -27.44 15.82
CA LYS A 338 -3.96 -28.09 14.82
C LYS A 338 -3.58 -27.72 13.39
N ILE A 339 -2.93 -26.57 13.21
CA ILE A 339 -2.45 -26.08 11.92
C ILE A 339 -0.94 -25.87 12.04
N SER A 340 -0.19 -26.43 11.09
CA SER A 340 1.24 -26.15 10.96
C SER A 340 1.44 -24.84 10.19
N LEU A 341 2.26 -23.96 10.74
CA LEU A 341 2.63 -22.69 10.10
C LEU A 341 3.92 -22.88 9.29
N GLY A 342 4.00 -22.22 8.13
CA GLY A 342 5.17 -22.21 7.27
C GLY A 342 6.18 -21.09 7.59
N CYS A 343 5.81 -20.14 8.47
CA CYS A 343 6.70 -19.08 8.94
C CYS A 343 7.47 -19.49 10.20
N ASP A 344 8.50 -18.70 10.56
CA ASP A 344 9.21 -18.89 11.82
C ASP A 344 8.32 -18.62 13.04
N TRP A 345 8.60 -19.34 14.14
CA TRP A 345 7.82 -19.24 15.38
C TRP A 345 7.84 -17.84 15.99
N ALA A 346 8.94 -17.08 15.85
CA ALA A 346 9.03 -15.73 16.39
C ALA A 346 8.06 -14.78 15.67
N THR A 347 7.92 -14.90 14.35
CA THR A 347 6.91 -14.19 13.54
C THR A 347 5.49 -14.54 13.97
N ALA A 348 5.17 -15.84 14.07
CA ALA A 348 3.84 -16.30 14.47
C ALA A 348 3.47 -15.81 15.87
N ARG A 349 4.38 -16.00 16.85
CA ARG A 349 4.20 -15.54 18.24
C ARG A 349 4.00 -14.02 18.29
N ALA A 350 4.87 -13.23 17.67
CA ALA A 350 4.77 -11.78 17.70
C ALA A 350 3.51 -11.26 16.99
N TYR A 351 3.05 -11.95 15.93
CA TYR A 351 1.78 -11.61 15.29
C TYR A 351 0.59 -11.83 16.20
N VAL A 352 0.47 -13.02 16.81
CA VAL A 352 -0.63 -13.36 17.72
C VAL A 352 -0.66 -12.38 18.90
N LEU A 353 0.48 -12.19 19.57
CA LEU A 353 0.56 -11.28 20.72
C LEU A 353 0.27 -9.84 20.32
N GLY A 354 0.85 -9.37 19.21
CA GLY A 354 0.63 -8.00 18.73
C GLY A 354 -0.80 -7.75 18.30
N PHE A 355 -1.42 -8.68 17.57
CA PHE A 355 -2.78 -8.53 17.04
C PHE A 355 -3.79 -8.55 18.18
N ILE A 356 -3.70 -9.50 19.10
CA ILE A 356 -4.61 -9.58 20.25
C ILE A 356 -4.42 -8.39 21.19
N SER A 357 -3.18 -7.99 21.47
CA SER A 357 -2.92 -6.80 22.30
C SER A 357 -3.53 -5.54 21.70
N LEU A 358 -3.36 -5.32 20.40
CA LEU A 358 -3.96 -4.17 19.70
C LEU A 358 -5.48 -4.26 19.67
N MET A 359 -6.05 -5.46 19.50
CA MET A 359 -7.50 -5.64 19.52
C MET A 359 -8.09 -5.32 20.90
N VAL A 360 -7.49 -5.84 21.97
CA VAL A 360 -7.92 -5.55 23.35
C VAL A 360 -7.75 -4.07 23.71
N ALA A 361 -6.60 -3.48 23.39
CA ALA A 361 -6.29 -2.11 23.77
C ALA A 361 -6.99 -1.05 22.92
N CYS A 362 -7.15 -1.30 21.61
CA CYS A 362 -7.59 -0.29 20.66
C CYS A 362 -8.94 -0.60 20.02
N SER A 363 -9.50 -1.81 20.15
CA SER A 363 -10.78 -2.18 19.54
C SER A 363 -11.55 -3.20 20.39
N PRO A 364 -11.83 -2.90 21.68
CA PRO A 364 -12.46 -3.86 22.59
C PRO A 364 -13.85 -4.33 22.12
N ALA A 365 -14.56 -3.48 21.37
CA ALA A 365 -15.82 -3.84 20.72
C ALA A 365 -15.71 -5.05 19.79
N TRP A 366 -14.56 -5.23 19.13
CA TRP A 366 -14.31 -6.38 18.26
C TRP A 366 -14.21 -7.67 19.07
N VAL A 367 -13.64 -7.61 20.27
CA VAL A 367 -13.48 -8.76 21.17
C VAL A 367 -14.86 -9.27 21.62
N ALA A 368 -15.76 -8.36 22.00
CA ALA A 368 -17.11 -8.69 22.44
C ALA A 368 -17.99 -9.34 21.35
N GLU A 369 -17.62 -9.21 20.07
CA GLU A 369 -18.35 -9.77 18.93
C GLU A 369 -17.88 -11.18 18.54
N VAL A 370 -16.80 -11.66 19.14
CA VAL A 370 -16.20 -12.96 18.87
C VAL A 370 -16.86 -14.03 19.73
N ASP A 371 -16.91 -15.24 19.19
CA ASP A 371 -17.45 -16.38 19.91
C ASP A 371 -16.58 -16.72 21.15
N VAL A 372 -17.24 -16.96 22.27
CA VAL A 372 -16.58 -17.21 23.55
C VAL A 372 -15.64 -18.41 23.47
N ASP A 373 -16.01 -19.47 22.75
CA ASP A 373 -15.18 -20.68 22.66
C ASP A 373 -13.83 -20.39 21.97
N VAL A 374 -13.83 -19.47 21.00
CA VAL A 374 -12.62 -18.98 20.33
C VAL A 374 -11.77 -18.17 21.31
N LEU A 375 -12.41 -17.27 22.07
CA LEU A 375 -11.71 -16.46 23.08
C LEU A 375 -11.07 -17.34 24.17
N LYS A 376 -11.74 -18.41 24.63
CA LYS A 376 -11.20 -19.37 25.60
C LYS A 376 -9.96 -20.08 25.06
N ARG A 377 -10.00 -20.56 23.81
CA ARG A 377 -8.86 -21.23 23.17
C ARG A 377 -7.68 -20.29 23.00
N LEU A 378 -7.93 -19.05 22.57
CA LEU A 378 -6.89 -18.02 22.49
C LEU A 378 -6.29 -17.70 23.85
N ALA A 379 -7.11 -17.50 24.89
CA ALA A 379 -6.64 -17.22 26.25
C ALA A 379 -5.78 -18.36 26.80
N LYS A 380 -6.17 -19.62 26.55
CA LYS A 380 -5.36 -20.80 26.88
C LYS A 380 -4.00 -20.78 26.17
N GLY A 381 -3.99 -20.48 24.86
CA GLY A 381 -2.76 -20.36 24.08
C GLY A 381 -1.86 -19.21 24.58
N LEU A 382 -2.44 -18.07 24.96
CA LEU A 382 -1.71 -16.95 25.57
C LEU A 382 -1.07 -17.33 26.92
N ARG A 383 -1.76 -18.10 27.76
CA ARG A 383 -1.19 -18.64 29.00
C ARG A 383 -0.01 -19.56 28.74
N GLN A 384 -0.09 -20.41 27.71
CA GLN A 384 1.04 -21.25 27.28
C GLN A 384 2.23 -20.42 26.76
N LEU A 385 1.98 -19.21 26.26
CA LEU A 385 3.02 -18.24 25.89
C LEU A 385 3.53 -17.41 27.07
N ASN A 386 3.03 -17.63 28.28
CA ASN A 386 3.33 -16.86 29.50
C ASN A 386 2.82 -15.41 29.46
N GLU A 387 1.66 -15.18 28.84
CA GLU A 387 1.01 -13.88 28.66
C GLU A 387 -0.36 -13.85 29.37
N GLU A 388 -0.35 -14.10 30.68
CA GLU A 388 -1.56 -14.26 31.50
C GLU A 388 -2.39 -12.97 31.61
N GLU A 389 -1.74 -11.81 31.74
CA GLU A 389 -2.44 -10.52 31.80
C GLU A 389 -3.22 -10.24 30.51
N LEU A 390 -2.64 -10.56 29.36
CA LEU A 390 -3.30 -10.42 28.07
C LEU A 390 -4.44 -11.43 27.91
N ALA A 391 -4.26 -12.66 28.40
CA ALA A 391 -5.31 -13.68 28.40
C ALA A 391 -6.52 -13.24 29.22
N LEU A 392 -6.30 -12.69 30.42
CA LEU A 392 -7.35 -12.15 31.28
C LEU A 392 -8.00 -10.92 30.65
N ALA A 393 -7.22 -10.00 30.08
CA ALA A 393 -7.74 -8.82 29.41
C ALA A 393 -8.59 -9.18 28.18
N LEU A 394 -8.20 -10.21 27.42
CA LEU A 394 -8.98 -10.74 26.30
C LEU A 394 -10.36 -11.22 26.75
N LEU A 395 -10.41 -12.04 27.79
CA LEU A 395 -11.68 -12.57 28.30
C LEU A 395 -12.52 -11.50 28.99
N GLY A 396 -11.90 -10.54 29.69
CA GLY A 396 -12.58 -9.42 30.31
C GLY A 396 -13.34 -8.55 29.29
N HIS A 397 -12.82 -8.42 28.07
CA HIS A 397 -13.49 -7.71 26.98
C HIS A 397 -14.43 -8.59 26.13
N GLY A 398 -14.48 -9.90 26.38
CA GLY A 398 -15.34 -10.87 25.67
C GLY A 398 -16.84 -10.83 26.05
N GLY A 399 -17.25 -9.88 26.90
CA GLY A 399 -18.62 -9.73 27.37
C GLY A 399 -19.01 -10.71 28.47
N VAL A 400 -20.29 -10.65 28.90
CA VAL A 400 -20.80 -11.36 30.09
C VAL A 400 -20.56 -12.87 30.02
N SER A 401 -20.69 -13.47 28.83
CA SER A 401 -20.50 -14.89 28.61
C SER A 401 -19.04 -15.36 28.75
N ALA A 402 -18.07 -14.48 28.60
CA ALA A 402 -16.65 -14.77 28.81
C ALA A 402 -16.20 -14.55 30.28
N MET A 403 -16.96 -13.78 31.07
CA MET A 403 -16.60 -13.45 32.46
C MET A 403 -16.52 -14.68 33.37
N SER A 404 -17.37 -15.70 33.16
CA SER A 404 -17.28 -16.96 33.92
C SER A 404 -15.91 -17.63 33.74
N THR A 405 -15.41 -17.65 32.51
CA THR A 405 -14.10 -18.26 32.23
C THR A 405 -12.93 -17.36 32.64
N ALA A 406 -13.11 -16.04 32.64
CA ALA A 406 -12.14 -15.15 33.28
C ALA A 406 -12.02 -15.43 34.78
N ALA A 407 -13.15 -15.63 35.48
CA ALA A 407 -13.16 -15.96 36.90
C ALA A 407 -12.51 -17.33 37.20
N GLU A 408 -12.81 -18.35 36.40
CA GLU A 408 -12.14 -19.67 36.48
C GLU A 408 -10.62 -19.54 36.35
N LEU A 409 -10.14 -18.75 35.37
CA LEU A 409 -8.70 -18.55 35.16
C LEU A 409 -7.99 -17.83 36.32
N ILE A 410 -8.67 -16.88 36.98
CA ILE A 410 -8.13 -16.19 38.15
C ILE A 410 -8.01 -17.16 39.34
N LEU A 411 -8.98 -18.05 39.52
CA LEU A 411 -8.95 -19.06 40.57
C LEU A 411 -7.82 -20.08 40.35
N GLU A 412 -7.51 -20.41 39.10
CA GLU A 412 -6.40 -21.32 38.75
C GLU A 412 -5.01 -20.68 38.81
N THR A 413 -4.89 -19.36 38.76
CA THR A 413 -3.61 -18.65 38.94
C THR A 413 -3.35 -18.24 40.38
N GLY A 414 -4.39 -18.17 41.22
CA GLY A 414 -4.29 -17.89 42.65
C GLY A 414 -4.00 -19.11 43.55
N SER A 415 -4.01 -20.33 42.99
CA SER A 415 -3.59 -21.58 43.65
C SER A 415 -2.17 -21.96 43.28
#